data_AF-A0A7C6U4X0-F1
#
_entry.id   AF-A0A7C6U4X0-F1
#
_cell.length_a   1.000
_cell.length_b   1.000
_cell.length_c   1.000
_cell.angle_alpha   90.00
_cell.angle_beta   90.00
_cell.angle_gamma   90.00
#
_symmetry.space_group_name_H-M   'P 1'
#
loop_
_entity.id
_entity.type
_entity.pdbx_description
1 polymer ?
#
loop_
_entity_poly.entity_id
_entity_poly.type
_entity_poly.pdbx_seq_one_letter_code
_entity_poly.pdbx_strand_id
1 'polypeptide(L)'
;MISSKLVNIEYKNEELFPDFRNIIQGKHLIMICDENTEVYADQYASYFREAANKIEKFVFLRDFIPDEDAIKTTENVSKQADYILAVGSGTINDLCKYIAKILHLPMGVIPTAPSMDGYLSTGSALIIGNMKVTKEVAMPKNILIDLDVLFTSPRDMIIAGYGDIIGKITSLADWKLANICKGEQINTEAYRMMSAALNDTIINLRGDDPFSKESIECLIDALNTAGIAMAIAGNSRPASGSEHHLSHYLEIYFLKNNMPTVLHGIKVALGCLLSIELYKNLLKHVNNGDIIELINSLPDYGTIYELLNKINAPLKFQDINVNKDLFREVVFNAHTMRDRFTILSYYHKYNLLDQIMDDLLAKFF
;
A
#
# COMPACT_ATOMS: atom_id res chain seq x y z
N MET A 1 8.26 -16.76 2.75
CA MET A 1 9.55 -16.05 2.84
C MET A 1 10.07 -15.56 1.48
N ILE A 2 9.92 -14.26 1.26
CA ILE A 2 10.48 -13.49 0.15
C ILE A 2 11.98 -13.16 0.38
N SER A 3 12.75 -12.97 -0.69
CA SER A 3 14.12 -12.42 -0.65
C SER A 3 14.37 -11.38 -1.76
N SER A 4 15.36 -10.51 -1.59
CA SER A 4 15.68 -9.45 -2.56
C SER A 4 17.16 -9.10 -2.54
N LYS A 5 17.68 -8.62 -3.69
CA LYS A 5 19.01 -7.99 -3.77
C LYS A 5 18.98 -6.48 -3.48
N LEU A 6 17.80 -5.86 -3.43
CA LEU A 6 17.62 -4.41 -3.25
C LEU A 6 17.54 -3.99 -1.78
N VAL A 7 17.05 -4.89 -0.93
CA VAL A 7 16.76 -4.68 0.48
C VAL A 7 17.06 -5.96 1.26
N ASN A 8 17.60 -5.82 2.47
CA ASN A 8 17.71 -6.92 3.42
C ASN A 8 16.33 -7.19 4.03
N ILE A 9 15.79 -8.39 3.78
CA ILE A 9 14.52 -8.85 4.36
C ILE A 9 14.88 -9.93 5.37
N GLU A 10 14.65 -9.64 6.64
CA GLU A 10 15.03 -10.53 7.73
C GLU A 10 13.83 -10.86 8.60
N TYR A 11 13.53 -12.14 8.77
CA TYR A 11 12.48 -12.58 9.71
C TYR A 11 13.09 -12.81 11.08
N LYS A 12 12.33 -12.49 12.12
CA LYS A 12 12.75 -12.78 13.50
C LYS A 12 12.95 -14.28 13.68
N ASN A 13 14.13 -14.67 14.14
CA ASN A 13 14.48 -16.02 14.55
C ASN A 13 14.92 -16.02 16.03
N GLU A 14 15.43 -17.14 16.52
CA GLU A 14 15.90 -17.29 17.90
C GLU A 14 17.04 -16.32 18.28
N GLU A 15 17.81 -15.84 17.30
CA GLU A 15 18.92 -14.90 17.49
C GLU A 15 18.53 -13.42 17.38
N LEU A 16 17.24 -13.14 17.15
CA LEU A 16 16.62 -11.82 17.17
C LEU A 16 17.25 -10.83 16.16
N PHE A 17 17.09 -11.13 14.86
CA PHE A 17 17.60 -10.35 13.74
C PHE A 17 19.14 -10.24 13.68
N PRO A 18 19.88 -11.37 13.60
CA PRO A 18 21.34 -11.37 13.60
C PRO A 18 21.98 -10.54 12.47
N ASP A 19 21.41 -10.51 11.26
CA ASP A 19 21.96 -9.73 10.15
C ASP A 19 21.83 -8.24 10.42
N PHE A 20 20.66 -7.79 10.90
CA PHE A 20 20.47 -6.41 11.30
C PHE A 20 21.36 -6.01 12.49
N ARG A 21 21.54 -6.89 13.48
CA ARG A 21 22.47 -6.65 14.60
C ARG A 21 23.89 -6.35 14.11
N ASN A 22 24.37 -7.10 13.12
CA ASN A 22 25.66 -6.82 12.48
C ASN A 22 25.66 -5.47 11.76
N ILE A 23 24.57 -5.09 11.09
CA ILE A 23 24.45 -3.81 10.38
C ILE A 23 24.50 -2.62 11.33
N ILE A 24 23.95 -2.74 12.54
CA ILE A 24 23.94 -1.66 13.54
C ILE A 24 25.14 -1.68 14.49
N GLN A 25 26.10 -2.60 14.30
CA GLN A 25 27.24 -2.74 15.19
C GLN A 25 28.00 -1.41 15.35
N GLY A 26 28.06 -0.91 16.59
CA GLY A 26 28.75 0.34 16.92
C GLY A 26 28.05 1.63 16.47
N LYS A 27 26.83 1.56 15.92
CA LYS A 27 26.07 2.72 15.43
C LYS A 27 25.22 3.36 16.54
N HIS A 28 24.90 4.64 16.36
CA HIS A 28 23.82 5.33 17.05
C HIS A 28 22.49 5.12 16.32
N LEU A 29 21.61 4.32 16.91
CA LEU A 29 20.29 4.00 16.40
C LEU A 29 19.23 4.94 16.99
N ILE A 30 18.44 5.60 16.13
CA ILE A 30 17.19 6.27 16.55
C ILE A 30 16.00 5.43 16.12
N MET A 31 15.17 5.06 17.09
CA MET A 31 13.92 4.34 16.87
C MET A 31 12.76 5.33 16.89
N ILE A 32 11.93 5.31 15.85
CA ILE A 32 10.76 6.19 15.74
C ILE A 32 9.51 5.31 15.78
N CYS A 33 8.61 5.57 16.73
CA CYS A 33 7.36 4.84 16.91
C CYS A 33 6.23 5.77 17.38
N ASP A 34 5.06 5.20 17.63
CA ASP A 34 3.94 5.88 18.28
C ASP A 34 3.58 5.16 19.60
N GLU A 35 2.69 5.74 20.39
CA GLU A 35 2.23 5.15 21.66
C GLU A 35 1.60 3.75 21.51
N ASN A 36 1.08 3.39 20.33
CA ASN A 36 0.52 2.05 20.10
C ASN A 36 1.62 1.00 19.92
N THR A 37 2.77 1.42 19.40
CA THR A 37 3.88 0.55 18.99
C THR A 37 5.10 0.67 19.91
N GLU A 38 5.05 1.58 20.88
CA GLU A 38 6.12 1.83 21.85
C GLU A 38 6.56 0.57 22.59
N VAL A 39 5.62 -0.28 22.98
CA VAL A 39 5.90 -1.55 23.67
C VAL A 39 6.83 -2.45 22.86
N TYR A 40 6.66 -2.50 21.53
CA TYR A 40 7.53 -3.26 20.66
C TYR A 40 8.86 -2.55 20.46
N ALA A 41 8.86 -1.22 20.36
CA ALA A 41 10.11 -0.46 20.28
C ALA A 41 11.00 -0.68 21.52
N ASP A 42 10.44 -0.77 22.73
CA ASP A 42 11.19 -1.10 23.95
C ASP A 42 11.76 -2.52 23.94
N GLN A 43 10.98 -3.48 23.45
CA GLN A 43 11.41 -4.85 23.27
C GLN A 43 12.59 -4.94 22.29
N TYR A 44 12.49 -4.30 21.13
CA TYR A 44 13.54 -4.28 20.12
C TYR A 44 14.78 -3.49 20.57
N ALA A 45 14.60 -2.39 21.30
CA ALA A 45 15.72 -1.66 21.92
C ALA A 45 16.51 -2.58 22.88
N SER A 46 15.82 -3.48 23.59
CA SER A 46 16.46 -4.47 24.45
C SER A 46 17.22 -5.52 23.64
N TYR A 47 16.69 -5.96 22.49
CA TYR A 47 17.33 -6.94 21.60
C TYR A 47 18.62 -6.39 20.97
N PHE A 48 18.63 -5.11 20.65
CA PHE A 48 19.73 -4.47 19.94
C PHE A 48 20.78 -3.82 20.85
N ARG A 49 20.57 -3.83 22.17
CA ARG A 49 21.40 -3.13 23.17
C ARG A 49 22.88 -3.52 23.12
N GLU A 50 23.20 -4.78 22.85
CA GLU A 50 24.60 -5.26 22.79
C GLU A 50 25.28 -4.97 21.45
N ALA A 51 24.51 -4.67 20.39
CA ALA A 51 25.04 -4.43 19.06
C ALA A 51 25.26 -2.92 18.81
N ALA A 52 24.27 -2.09 19.12
CA ALA A 52 24.35 -0.64 18.92
C ALA A 52 25.22 0.03 20.00
N ASN A 53 25.96 1.08 19.62
CA ASN A 53 26.71 1.91 20.58
C ASN A 53 25.77 2.79 21.42
N LYS A 54 24.68 3.27 20.80
CA LYS A 54 23.66 4.09 21.46
C LYS A 54 22.31 3.79 20.82
N ILE A 55 21.26 3.69 21.63
CA ILE A 55 19.87 3.57 21.17
C ILE A 55 19.06 4.70 21.81
N GLU A 56 18.45 5.53 20.97
CA GLU A 56 17.44 6.51 21.37
C GLU A 56 16.09 6.12 20.78
N LYS A 57 15.01 6.53 21.44
CA LYS A 57 13.63 6.30 21.01
C LYS A 57 12.89 7.62 21.03
N PHE A 58 12.13 7.90 19.98
CA PHE A 58 11.16 8.98 19.94
C PHE A 58 9.76 8.41 19.70
N VAL A 59 8.80 8.85 20.51
CA VAL A 59 7.43 8.35 20.54
C VAL A 59 6.48 9.48 20.18
N PHE A 60 5.74 9.32 19.08
CA PHE A 60 4.63 10.19 18.76
C PHE A 60 3.39 9.83 19.58
N LEU A 61 2.57 10.84 19.89
CA LEU A 61 1.22 10.62 20.43
C LEU A 61 0.34 9.87 19.42
N ARG A 62 -0.70 9.20 19.91
CA ARG A 62 -1.70 8.57 19.04
C ARG A 62 -2.29 9.56 18.04
N ASP A 63 -2.67 9.03 16.88
CA ASP A 63 -3.37 9.74 15.81
C ASP A 63 -2.64 10.98 15.27
N PHE A 64 -1.32 11.07 15.50
CA PHE A 64 -0.51 12.10 14.84
C PHE A 64 -0.57 11.93 13.32
N ILE A 65 -0.43 13.05 12.61
CA ILE A 65 -0.36 13.09 11.16
C ILE A 65 1.08 13.40 10.71
N PRO A 66 1.53 12.90 9.55
CA PRO A 66 2.89 13.14 9.05
C PRO A 66 2.96 14.50 8.36
N ASP A 67 2.69 15.56 9.12
CA ASP A 67 2.68 16.96 8.68
C ASP A 67 4.04 17.64 8.85
N GLU A 68 4.11 18.95 8.59
CA GLU A 68 5.34 19.74 8.73
C GLU A 68 5.93 19.71 10.15
N ASP A 69 5.09 19.63 11.18
CA ASP A 69 5.55 19.58 12.58
C ASP A 69 6.13 18.20 12.90
N ALA A 70 5.50 17.12 12.44
CA ALA A 70 6.04 15.77 12.56
C ALA A 70 7.37 15.64 11.80
N ILE A 71 7.46 16.20 10.59
CA ILE A 71 8.70 16.25 9.78
C ILE A 71 9.82 16.93 10.56
N LYS A 72 9.58 18.16 11.05
CA LYS A 72 10.58 18.93 11.78
C LYS A 72 11.01 18.23 13.07
N THR A 73 10.06 17.60 13.76
CA THR A 73 10.31 16.86 14.99
C THR A 73 11.19 15.65 14.73
N THR A 74 10.83 14.80 13.76
CA THR A 74 11.63 13.62 13.39
C THR A 74 13.01 14.01 12.87
N GLU A 75 13.12 15.07 12.06
CA GLU A 75 14.42 15.60 11.63
C GLU A 75 15.30 15.95 12.84
N ASN A 76 14.77 16.71 13.80
CA ASN A 76 15.54 17.17 14.95
C ASN A 76 16.05 16.03 15.82
N VAL A 77 15.22 15.03 16.11
CA VAL A 77 15.61 13.89 16.96
C VAL A 77 16.53 12.91 16.24
N SER A 78 16.56 12.91 14.91
CA SER A 78 17.42 12.03 14.11
C SER A 78 18.78 12.64 13.73
N LYS A 79 19.03 13.94 13.99
CA LYS A 79 20.25 14.66 13.54
C LYS A 79 21.58 14.03 13.97
N GLN A 80 21.62 13.38 15.12
CA GLN A 80 22.85 12.78 15.66
C GLN A 80 22.92 11.26 15.44
N ALA A 81 21.92 10.65 14.81
CA ALA A 81 21.86 9.22 14.59
C ALA A 81 22.67 8.81 13.36
N ASP A 82 23.17 7.58 13.37
CA ASP A 82 23.81 6.94 12.24
C ASP A 82 22.81 6.07 11.44
N TYR A 83 21.65 5.78 12.03
CA TYR A 83 20.64 4.88 11.46
C TYR A 83 19.24 5.19 12.01
N ILE A 84 18.24 5.26 11.13
CA ILE A 84 16.82 5.42 11.50
C ILE A 84 16.11 4.07 11.42
N LEU A 85 15.46 3.64 12.50
CA LEU A 85 14.61 2.46 12.53
C LEU A 85 13.17 2.84 12.83
N ALA A 86 12.32 2.73 11.83
CA ALA A 86 10.88 2.91 11.98
C ALA A 86 10.28 1.67 12.64
N VAL A 87 9.58 1.83 13.76
CA VAL A 87 8.82 0.75 14.41
C VAL A 87 7.35 1.14 14.35
N GLY A 88 6.64 0.63 13.37
CA GLY A 88 5.30 1.08 13.09
C GLY A 88 4.80 0.64 11.73
N SER A 89 3.64 1.18 11.34
CA SER A 89 3.05 0.95 10.03
C SER A 89 3.25 2.18 9.11
N GLY A 90 2.30 2.44 8.21
CA GLY A 90 2.50 3.33 7.07
C GLY A 90 2.91 4.76 7.41
N THR A 91 2.25 5.42 8.35
CA THR A 91 2.54 6.82 8.71
C THR A 91 3.96 6.99 9.24
N ILE A 92 4.36 6.16 10.21
CA ILE A 92 5.70 6.18 10.81
C ILE A 92 6.76 5.83 9.75
N ASN A 93 6.51 4.81 8.92
CA ASN A 93 7.46 4.43 7.87
C ASN A 93 7.64 5.53 6.81
N ASP A 94 6.55 6.15 6.34
CA ASP A 94 6.61 7.21 5.34
C ASP A 94 7.37 8.43 5.87
N LEU A 95 7.10 8.83 7.12
CA LEU A 95 7.83 9.92 7.78
C LEU A 95 9.34 9.60 7.87
N CYS A 96 9.69 8.41 8.36
CA CYS A 96 11.08 7.98 8.47
C CYS A 96 11.81 7.89 7.12
N LYS A 97 11.16 7.38 6.06
CA LYS A 97 11.73 7.39 4.69
C LYS A 97 12.05 8.79 4.22
N TYR A 98 11.17 9.74 4.49
CA TYR A 98 11.39 11.13 4.10
C TYR A 98 12.55 11.76 4.86
N ILE A 99 12.62 11.57 6.18
CA ILE A 99 13.71 12.10 7.01
C ILE A 99 15.05 11.42 6.69
N ALA A 100 15.05 10.12 6.45
CA ALA A 100 16.25 9.38 6.03
C ALA A 100 16.83 9.96 4.72
N LYS A 101 15.96 10.33 3.77
CA LYS A 101 16.39 11.03 2.54
C LYS A 101 16.97 12.41 2.84
N ILE A 102 16.33 13.22 3.70
CA ILE A 102 16.80 14.57 4.05
C ILE A 102 18.15 14.52 4.75
N LEU A 103 18.32 13.62 5.70
CA LEU A 103 19.53 13.50 6.52
C LEU A 103 20.61 12.62 5.88
N HIS A 104 20.35 12.04 4.71
CA HIS A 104 21.22 11.07 4.04
C HIS A 104 21.61 9.87 4.92
N LEU A 105 20.68 9.43 5.77
CA LEU A 105 20.88 8.31 6.68
C LEU A 105 20.35 7.00 6.09
N PRO A 106 21.00 5.86 6.34
CA PRO A 106 20.40 4.56 6.11
C PRO A 106 19.19 4.38 7.04
N MET A 107 18.16 3.69 6.54
CA MET A 107 16.99 3.37 7.34
C MET A 107 16.49 1.95 7.15
N GLY A 108 15.78 1.46 8.16
CA GLY A 108 15.01 0.23 8.10
C GLY A 108 13.66 0.38 8.78
N VAL A 109 12.82 -0.65 8.64
CA VAL A 109 11.49 -0.68 9.23
C VAL A 109 11.20 -2.04 9.86
N ILE A 110 10.62 -2.02 11.06
CA ILE A 110 9.91 -3.15 11.65
C ILE A 110 8.42 -2.88 11.46
N PRO A 111 7.76 -3.51 10.44
CA PRO A 111 6.34 -3.36 10.24
C PRO A 111 5.58 -3.94 11.43
N THR A 112 4.68 -3.16 12.02
CA THR A 112 3.83 -3.62 13.14
C THR A 112 2.42 -4.03 12.72
N ALA A 113 2.06 -3.83 11.44
CA ALA A 113 0.80 -4.30 10.86
C ALA A 113 0.93 -4.49 9.33
N PRO A 114 0.33 -5.52 8.71
CA PRO A 114 0.44 -5.71 7.26
C PRO A 114 -0.66 -4.94 6.50
N SER A 115 -0.64 -3.59 6.54
CA SER A 115 -1.79 -2.79 6.10
C SER A 115 -1.74 -2.17 4.70
N MET A 116 -0.55 -2.06 4.11
CA MET A 116 -0.31 -1.42 2.82
C MET A 116 1.10 -1.74 2.29
N ASP A 117 1.32 -1.61 0.97
CA ASP A 117 2.56 -2.01 0.29
C ASP A 117 3.70 -0.97 0.31
N GLY A 118 3.49 0.17 0.95
CA GLY A 118 4.42 1.28 1.03
C GLY A 118 5.61 1.07 1.96
N TYR A 119 5.79 -0.11 2.57
CA TYR A 119 6.98 -0.42 3.38
C TYR A 119 8.26 -0.23 2.57
N LEU A 120 8.33 -0.87 1.40
CA LEU A 120 9.49 -0.87 0.52
C LEU A 120 9.33 0.05 -0.70
N SER A 121 8.30 0.89 -0.73
CA SER A 121 8.08 1.79 -1.86
C SER A 121 9.07 2.96 -1.89
N THR A 122 9.27 3.53 -3.08
CA THR A 122 10.08 4.74 -3.32
C THR A 122 9.28 6.04 -3.21
N GLY A 123 8.06 5.97 -2.65
CA GLY A 123 7.22 7.13 -2.34
C GLY A 123 6.94 7.22 -0.85
N SER A 124 6.89 8.42 -0.30
CA SER A 124 6.45 8.70 1.08
C SER A 124 5.24 9.63 1.04
N ALA A 125 4.13 9.22 1.64
CA ALA A 125 2.93 10.04 1.72
C ALA A 125 2.97 10.94 2.96
N LEU A 126 3.02 12.25 2.74
CA LEU A 126 3.08 13.28 3.78
C LEU A 126 1.89 14.23 3.64
N ILE A 127 1.63 15.03 4.68
CA ILE A 127 0.70 16.15 4.63
C ILE A 127 1.52 17.44 4.58
N ILE A 128 1.38 18.20 3.50
CA ILE A 128 2.08 19.48 3.33
C ILE A 128 1.09 20.51 2.81
N GLY A 129 0.94 21.62 3.52
CA GLY A 129 -0.03 22.66 3.20
C GLY A 129 -1.47 22.14 3.15
N ASN A 130 -1.86 21.28 4.11
CA ASN A 130 -3.16 20.60 4.16
C ASN A 130 -3.49 19.75 2.93
N MET A 131 -2.47 19.32 2.18
CA MET A 131 -2.63 18.41 1.05
C MET A 131 -1.80 17.15 1.26
N LYS A 132 -2.35 16.01 0.85
CA LYS A 132 -1.58 14.76 0.78
C LYS A 132 -0.63 14.83 -0.41
N VAL A 133 0.67 14.78 -0.15
CA VAL A 133 1.74 14.85 -1.15
C VAL A 133 2.59 13.61 -1.06
N THR A 134 2.85 12.96 -2.21
CA THR A 134 3.84 11.88 -2.28
C THR A 134 5.21 12.46 -2.64
N LYS A 135 6.18 12.31 -1.75
CA LYS A 135 7.59 12.66 -2.01
C LYS A 135 8.36 11.42 -2.46
N GLU A 136 9.17 11.57 -3.50
CA GLU A 136 10.10 10.52 -3.91
C GLU A 136 11.18 10.34 -2.84
N VAL A 137 11.41 9.10 -2.43
CA VAL A 137 12.34 8.70 -1.38
C VAL A 137 13.11 7.44 -1.81
N ALA A 138 14.22 7.14 -1.12
CA ALA A 138 14.90 5.88 -1.31
C ALA A 138 14.11 4.74 -0.65
N MET A 139 14.18 3.55 -1.25
CA MET A 139 13.71 2.31 -0.61
C MET A 139 14.50 2.08 0.70
N PRO A 140 13.84 1.65 1.80
CA PRO A 140 14.54 1.21 2.99
C PRO A 140 15.59 0.15 2.73
N LYS A 141 16.68 0.15 3.50
CA LYS A 141 17.77 -0.84 3.36
C LYS A 141 17.48 -2.14 4.08
N ASN A 142 16.63 -2.10 5.10
CA ASN A 142 16.29 -3.25 5.93
C ASN A 142 14.79 -3.26 6.22
N ILE A 143 14.18 -4.44 6.15
CA ILE A 143 12.86 -4.71 6.70
C ILE A 143 12.96 -5.94 7.60
N LEU A 144 12.49 -5.78 8.84
CA LEU A 144 12.65 -6.75 9.91
C LEU A 144 11.27 -7.28 10.29
N ILE A 145 10.93 -8.48 9.83
CA ILE A 145 9.58 -9.03 9.92
C ILE A 145 9.45 -9.86 11.20
N ASP A 146 8.62 -9.38 12.12
CA ASP A 146 8.21 -10.10 13.31
C ASP A 146 6.75 -10.57 13.16
N LEU A 147 6.56 -11.84 12.78
CA LEU A 147 5.23 -12.40 12.59
C LEU A 147 4.39 -12.43 13.87
N ASP A 148 5.00 -12.48 15.06
CA ASP A 148 4.25 -12.42 16.32
C ASP A 148 3.63 -11.04 16.52
N VAL A 149 4.36 -9.98 16.18
CA VAL A 149 3.85 -8.61 16.26
C VAL A 149 2.79 -8.36 15.19
N LEU A 150 3.03 -8.78 13.95
CA LEU A 150 2.04 -8.65 12.87
C LEU A 150 0.72 -9.36 13.20
N PHE A 151 0.80 -10.54 13.83
CA PHE A 151 -0.37 -11.31 14.25
C PHE A 151 -1.20 -10.60 15.34
N THR A 152 -0.59 -9.72 16.13
CA THR A 152 -1.30 -8.90 17.14
C THR A 152 -1.90 -7.61 16.59
N SER A 153 -1.68 -7.29 15.32
CA SER A 153 -2.18 -6.05 14.72
C SER A 153 -3.72 -6.01 14.64
N PRO A 154 -4.34 -4.80 14.66
CA PRO A 154 -5.77 -4.68 14.51
C PRO A 154 -6.27 -5.36 13.22
N ARG A 155 -7.37 -6.12 13.31
CA ARG A 155 -7.92 -6.87 12.17
C ARG A 155 -8.18 -5.99 10.96
N ASP A 156 -8.69 -4.77 11.16
CA ASP A 156 -8.98 -3.83 10.08
C ASP A 156 -7.72 -3.44 9.29
N MET A 157 -6.55 -3.43 9.93
CA MET A 157 -5.27 -3.20 9.24
C MET A 157 -4.88 -4.40 8.38
N ILE A 158 -5.10 -5.63 8.83
CA ILE A 158 -4.86 -6.84 8.01
C ILE A 158 -5.82 -6.85 6.81
N ILE A 159 -7.10 -6.54 7.04
CA ILE A 159 -8.12 -6.44 5.99
C ILE A 159 -7.73 -5.36 4.96
N ALA A 160 -7.24 -4.21 5.43
CA ALA A 160 -6.70 -3.19 4.54
C ALA A 160 -5.53 -3.72 3.69
N GLY A 161 -4.59 -4.48 4.26
CA GLY A 161 -3.53 -5.10 3.49
C GLY A 161 -4.03 -6.02 2.37
N TYR A 162 -5.00 -6.88 2.68
CA TYR A 162 -5.64 -7.72 1.67
C TYR A 162 -6.33 -6.88 0.60
N GLY A 163 -7.06 -5.84 0.99
CA GLY A 163 -7.71 -4.91 0.07
C GLY A 163 -6.72 -4.23 -0.88
N ASP A 164 -5.56 -3.85 -0.34
CA ASP A 164 -4.47 -3.28 -1.13
C ASP A 164 -3.94 -4.31 -2.14
N ILE A 165 -3.64 -5.55 -1.74
CA ILE A 165 -3.18 -6.61 -2.66
C ILE A 165 -4.25 -6.99 -3.70
N ILE A 166 -5.52 -7.10 -3.34
CA ILE A 166 -6.62 -7.39 -4.28
C ILE A 166 -6.69 -6.30 -5.37
N GLY A 167 -6.36 -5.05 -5.04
CA GLY A 167 -6.23 -3.98 -6.02
C GLY A 167 -5.25 -4.26 -7.16
N LYS A 168 -4.32 -5.20 -6.99
CA LYS A 168 -3.33 -5.54 -8.02
C LYS A 168 -3.95 -6.27 -9.21
N ILE A 169 -5.16 -6.81 -9.06
CA ILE A 169 -5.95 -7.35 -10.18
C ILE A 169 -6.15 -6.25 -11.23
N THR A 170 -6.57 -5.05 -10.81
CA THR A 170 -6.87 -3.95 -11.74
C THR A 170 -5.65 -3.12 -12.08
N SER A 171 -4.65 -2.98 -11.21
CA SER A 171 -3.39 -2.29 -11.57
C SER A 171 -2.65 -2.99 -12.71
N LEU A 172 -2.55 -4.31 -12.66
CA LEU A 172 -1.92 -5.13 -13.71
C LEU A 172 -2.77 -5.12 -14.99
N ALA A 173 -4.10 -5.13 -14.87
CA ALA A 173 -5.00 -4.96 -16.00
C ALA A 173 -4.84 -3.59 -16.67
N ASP A 174 -4.72 -2.51 -15.89
CA ASP A 174 -4.51 -1.16 -16.40
C ASP A 174 -3.16 -1.02 -17.09
N TRP A 175 -2.13 -1.69 -16.59
CA TRP A 175 -0.82 -1.72 -17.25
C TRP A 175 -0.90 -2.40 -18.61
N LYS A 176 -1.60 -3.54 -18.71
CA LYS A 176 -1.88 -4.19 -19.99
C LYS A 176 -2.73 -3.33 -20.91
N LEU A 177 -3.79 -2.71 -20.40
CA LEU A 177 -4.65 -1.81 -21.18
C LEU A 177 -3.83 -0.65 -21.76
N ALA A 178 -2.93 -0.06 -20.97
CA ALA A 178 -2.03 0.99 -21.44
C ALA A 178 -1.02 0.49 -22.47
N ASN A 179 -0.49 -0.72 -22.33
CA ASN A 179 0.33 -1.34 -23.37
C ASN A 179 -0.43 -1.47 -24.68
N ILE A 180 -1.64 -2.04 -24.66
CA ILE A 180 -2.49 -2.25 -25.85
C ILE A 180 -2.87 -0.91 -26.51
N CYS A 181 -3.28 0.09 -25.72
CA CYS A 181 -3.83 1.35 -26.24
C CYS A 181 -2.78 2.42 -26.54
N LYS A 182 -1.64 2.39 -25.85
CA LYS A 182 -0.62 3.46 -25.88
C LYS A 182 0.79 2.96 -26.16
N GLY A 183 1.01 1.65 -26.25
CA GLY A 183 2.34 1.07 -26.43
C GLY A 183 3.23 1.19 -25.20
N GLU A 184 2.68 1.45 -24.01
CA GLU A 184 3.44 1.56 -22.77
C GLU A 184 4.17 0.25 -22.47
N GLN A 185 5.47 0.31 -22.20
CA GLN A 185 6.28 -0.89 -21.96
C GLN A 185 5.92 -1.54 -20.62
N ILE A 186 5.84 -2.87 -20.63
CA ILE A 186 5.66 -3.68 -19.42
C ILE A 186 7.02 -4.22 -19.01
N ASN A 187 7.42 -3.96 -17.76
CA ASN A 187 8.54 -4.66 -17.17
C ASN A 187 8.07 -6.07 -16.79
N THR A 188 8.46 -7.06 -17.60
CA THR A 188 8.01 -8.46 -17.47
C THR A 188 8.38 -9.07 -16.12
N GLU A 189 9.53 -8.73 -15.56
CA GLU A 189 9.97 -9.24 -14.26
C GLU A 189 9.05 -8.74 -13.14
N ALA A 190 8.85 -7.42 -13.05
CA ALA A 190 7.97 -6.81 -12.07
C ALA A 190 6.51 -7.28 -12.22
N TYR A 191 6.02 -7.38 -13.46
CA TYR A 191 4.69 -7.89 -13.76
C TYR A 191 4.50 -9.32 -13.26
N ARG A 192 5.44 -10.23 -13.59
CA ARG A 192 5.37 -11.65 -13.20
C ARG A 192 5.45 -11.81 -11.69
N MET A 193 6.36 -11.08 -11.05
CA MET A 193 6.57 -11.14 -9.61
C MET A 193 5.31 -10.70 -8.85
N MET A 194 4.70 -9.58 -9.26
CA MET A 194 3.45 -9.12 -8.65
C MET A 194 2.27 -10.04 -8.96
N SER A 195 2.17 -10.58 -10.18
CA SER A 195 1.12 -11.55 -10.53
C SER A 195 1.18 -12.82 -9.67
N ALA A 196 2.38 -13.32 -9.38
CA ALA A 196 2.57 -14.49 -8.52
C ALA A 196 2.13 -14.20 -7.08
N ALA A 197 2.62 -13.11 -6.48
CA ALA A 197 2.25 -12.72 -5.11
C ALA A 197 0.74 -12.45 -4.95
N LEU A 198 0.11 -11.85 -5.97
CA LEU A 198 -1.35 -11.69 -6.01
C LEU A 198 -2.08 -13.04 -6.01
N ASN A 199 -1.64 -13.99 -6.85
CA ASN A 199 -2.26 -15.31 -6.93
C ASN A 199 -2.13 -16.07 -5.60
N ASP A 200 -0.96 -16.05 -4.97
CA ASP A 200 -0.73 -16.69 -3.68
C ASP A 200 -1.65 -16.08 -2.61
N THR A 201 -1.81 -14.75 -2.62
CA THR A 201 -2.73 -14.05 -1.71
C THR A 201 -4.19 -14.44 -1.94
N ILE A 202 -4.63 -14.59 -3.19
CA ILE A 202 -6.00 -15.03 -3.51
C ILE A 202 -6.23 -16.49 -3.06
N ILE A 203 -5.24 -17.37 -3.24
CA ILE A 203 -5.31 -18.76 -2.77
C ILE A 203 -5.44 -18.78 -1.25
N ASN A 204 -4.60 -18.01 -0.56
CA ASN A 204 -4.64 -17.85 0.89
C ASN A 204 -6.01 -17.35 1.38
N LEU A 205 -6.55 -16.28 0.78
CA LEU A 205 -7.90 -15.78 1.11
C LEU A 205 -9.00 -16.84 0.92
N ARG A 206 -8.85 -17.76 -0.02
CA ARG A 206 -9.78 -18.88 -0.23
C ARG A 206 -9.60 -20.02 0.77
N GLY A 207 -8.47 -20.12 1.45
CA GLY A 207 -8.17 -21.11 2.48
C GLY A 207 -8.99 -20.94 3.77
N ASP A 208 -8.76 -21.80 4.76
CA ASP A 208 -9.64 -21.92 5.94
C ASP A 208 -9.62 -20.69 6.85
N ASP A 209 -8.42 -20.17 7.17
CA ASP A 209 -8.24 -19.02 8.04
C ASP A 209 -7.35 -17.93 7.41
N PRO A 210 -7.92 -16.89 6.80
CA PRO A 210 -7.16 -15.78 6.21
C PRO A 210 -6.45 -14.90 7.26
N PHE A 211 -6.64 -15.16 8.56
CA PHE A 211 -5.98 -14.44 9.65
C PHE A 211 -4.99 -15.30 10.42
N SER A 212 -4.70 -16.53 9.97
CA SER A 212 -3.65 -17.35 10.57
C SER A 212 -2.28 -16.69 10.39
N LYS A 213 -1.28 -17.15 11.17
CA LYS A 213 0.08 -16.61 11.11
C LYS A 213 0.72 -16.84 9.73
N GLU A 214 0.45 -17.99 9.12
CA GLU A 214 0.87 -18.34 7.75
C GLU A 214 0.21 -17.43 6.72
N SER A 215 -1.08 -17.13 6.91
CA SER A 215 -1.83 -16.24 6.04
C SER A 215 -1.30 -14.80 6.12
N ILE A 216 -0.94 -14.34 7.31
CA ILE A 216 -0.31 -13.03 7.54
C ILE A 216 1.11 -12.98 6.97
N GLU A 217 1.89 -14.08 7.05
CA GLU A 217 3.19 -14.18 6.37
C GLU A 217 3.02 -14.00 4.86
N CYS A 218 2.08 -14.74 4.24
CA CYS A 218 1.79 -14.62 2.82
C CYS A 218 1.39 -13.17 2.45
N LEU A 219 0.58 -12.51 3.28
CA LEU A 219 0.18 -11.13 3.06
C LEU A 219 1.35 -10.15 3.13
N ILE A 220 2.19 -10.19 4.17
CA ILE A 220 3.32 -9.27 4.30
C ILE A 220 4.36 -9.50 3.19
N ASP A 221 4.55 -10.75 2.75
CA ASP A 221 5.39 -11.08 1.60
C ASP A 221 4.88 -10.46 0.31
N ALA A 222 3.56 -10.50 0.08
CA ALA A 222 2.94 -9.89 -1.08
C ALA A 222 3.04 -8.35 -1.07
N LEU A 223 2.85 -7.72 0.09
CA LEU A 223 2.98 -6.26 0.24
C LEU A 223 4.43 -5.82 -0.02
N ASN A 224 5.40 -6.56 0.50
CA ASN A 224 6.82 -6.29 0.24
C ASN A 224 7.20 -6.57 -1.22
N THR A 225 6.62 -7.60 -1.83
CA THR A 225 6.77 -7.90 -3.26
C THR A 225 6.33 -6.72 -4.11
N ALA A 226 5.21 -6.08 -3.78
CA ALA A 226 4.73 -4.90 -4.49
C ALA A 226 5.74 -3.73 -4.46
N GLY A 227 6.31 -3.43 -3.29
CA GLY A 227 7.38 -2.42 -3.16
C GLY A 227 8.61 -2.72 -4.03
N ILE A 228 9.07 -3.98 -4.04
CA ILE A 228 10.20 -4.43 -4.86
C ILE A 228 9.85 -4.39 -6.35
N ALA A 229 8.64 -4.78 -6.73
CA ALA A 229 8.17 -4.74 -8.11
C ALA A 229 8.17 -3.32 -8.64
N MET A 230 7.71 -2.35 -7.84
CA MET A 230 7.73 -0.94 -8.20
C MET A 230 9.16 -0.43 -8.42
N ALA A 231 10.11 -0.84 -7.57
CA ALA A 231 11.52 -0.47 -7.75
C ALA A 231 12.13 -1.07 -9.02
N ILE A 232 11.86 -2.34 -9.33
CA ILE A 232 12.31 -3.00 -10.57
C ILE A 232 11.69 -2.34 -11.80
N ALA A 233 10.40 -2.00 -11.74
CA ALA A 233 9.70 -1.33 -12.83
C ALA A 233 10.13 0.14 -13.01
N GLY A 234 10.73 0.75 -12.00
CA GLY A 234 11.03 2.19 -11.97
C GLY A 234 9.79 3.08 -11.88
N ASN A 235 8.62 2.50 -11.60
CA ASN A 235 7.34 3.20 -11.47
C ASN A 235 6.32 2.34 -10.71
N SER A 236 5.17 2.91 -10.37
CA SER A 236 4.14 2.23 -9.56
C SER A 236 3.18 1.31 -10.33
N ARG A 237 3.34 1.07 -11.64
CA ARG A 237 2.41 0.25 -12.44
C ARG A 237 2.11 -1.14 -11.88
N PRO A 238 3.08 -1.91 -11.33
CA PRO A 238 2.78 -3.22 -10.77
C PRO A 238 1.73 -3.17 -9.66
N ALA A 239 1.73 -2.08 -8.87
CA ALA A 239 0.93 -1.98 -7.65
C ALA A 239 -0.23 -0.99 -7.74
N SER A 240 -0.23 -0.07 -8.72
CA SER A 240 -1.12 1.10 -8.72
C SER A 240 -1.69 1.42 -10.11
N GLY A 241 -3.01 1.37 -10.24
CA GLY A 241 -3.81 1.73 -11.40
C GLY A 241 -5.03 2.58 -11.01
N SER A 242 -6.15 2.33 -11.67
CA SER A 242 -7.43 3.00 -11.47
C SER A 242 -7.96 2.89 -10.05
N GLU A 243 -7.81 1.73 -9.40
CA GLU A 243 -8.23 1.53 -8.01
C GLU A 243 -7.49 2.47 -7.04
N HIS A 244 -6.20 2.70 -7.27
CA HIS A 244 -5.40 3.65 -6.49
C HIS A 244 -5.75 5.10 -6.81
N HIS A 245 -6.08 5.41 -8.07
CA HIS A 245 -6.54 6.74 -8.44
C HIS A 245 -7.83 7.11 -7.69
N LEU A 246 -8.79 6.19 -7.63
CA LEU A 246 -10.03 6.34 -6.85
C LEU A 246 -9.72 6.53 -5.36
N SER A 247 -8.83 5.68 -4.81
CA SER A 247 -8.39 5.77 -3.41
C SER A 247 -7.74 7.11 -3.08
N HIS A 248 -6.81 7.60 -3.91
CA HIS A 248 -6.13 8.88 -3.69
C HIS A 248 -7.07 10.08 -3.82
N TYR A 249 -8.04 10.02 -4.73
CA TYR A 249 -9.04 11.08 -4.83
C TYR A 249 -9.85 11.19 -3.53
N LEU A 250 -10.36 10.05 -3.03
CA LEU A 250 -11.08 9.98 -1.76
C LEU A 250 -10.22 10.43 -0.58
N GLU A 251 -8.93 10.09 -0.55
CA GLU A 251 -8.00 10.54 0.50
C GLU A 251 -7.90 12.06 0.55
N ILE A 252 -7.74 12.71 -0.60
CA ILE A 252 -7.68 14.17 -0.67
C ILE A 252 -9.02 14.78 -0.28
N TYR A 253 -10.13 14.19 -0.73
CA TYR A 253 -11.46 14.66 -0.37
C TYR A 253 -11.71 14.59 1.14
N PHE A 254 -11.42 13.44 1.77
CA PHE A 254 -11.61 13.27 3.22
C PHE A 254 -10.74 14.23 4.02
N LEU A 255 -9.48 14.42 3.62
CA LEU A 255 -8.59 15.36 4.28
C LEU A 255 -9.11 16.81 4.18
N LYS A 256 -9.51 17.25 2.97
CA LYS A 256 -10.03 18.62 2.75
C LYS A 256 -11.32 18.91 3.51
N ASN A 257 -12.13 17.88 3.77
CA ASN A 257 -13.43 18.01 4.42
C ASN A 257 -13.40 17.58 5.91
N ASN A 258 -12.22 17.35 6.50
CA ASN A 258 -12.06 16.89 7.89
C ASN A 258 -12.92 15.64 8.21
N MET A 259 -13.01 14.71 7.27
CA MET A 259 -13.74 13.46 7.45
C MET A 259 -12.83 12.40 8.10
N PRO A 260 -13.41 11.39 8.79
CA PRO A 260 -12.64 10.30 9.36
C PRO A 260 -11.75 9.60 8.34
N THR A 261 -10.50 9.34 8.71
CA THR A 261 -9.55 8.64 7.85
C THR A 261 -9.96 7.19 7.68
N VAL A 262 -10.19 6.80 6.43
CA VAL A 262 -10.40 5.40 6.05
C VAL A 262 -9.05 4.79 5.66
N LEU A 263 -8.78 3.56 6.08
CA LEU A 263 -7.54 2.85 5.74
C LEU A 263 -7.34 2.77 4.21
N HIS A 264 -6.09 2.91 3.77
CA HIS A 264 -5.74 2.99 2.34
C HIS A 264 -6.28 1.81 1.54
N GLY A 265 -5.96 0.60 1.97
CA GLY A 265 -6.32 -0.62 1.25
C GLY A 265 -7.82 -0.91 1.18
N ILE A 266 -8.63 -0.36 2.09
CA ILE A 266 -10.10 -0.45 2.02
C ILE A 266 -10.62 0.34 0.82
N LYS A 267 -10.14 1.57 0.63
CA LYS A 267 -10.51 2.38 -0.54
C LYS A 267 -9.99 1.77 -1.84
N VAL A 268 -8.80 1.17 -1.81
CA VAL A 268 -8.24 0.41 -2.94
C VAL A 268 -9.13 -0.78 -3.30
N ALA A 269 -9.62 -1.55 -2.32
CA ALA A 269 -10.52 -2.68 -2.55
C ALA A 269 -11.84 -2.26 -3.23
N LEU A 270 -12.47 -1.19 -2.74
CA LEU A 270 -13.68 -0.63 -3.36
C LEU A 270 -13.39 -0.08 -4.76
N GLY A 271 -12.23 0.54 -4.94
CA GLY A 271 -11.74 0.96 -6.25
C GLY A 271 -11.54 -0.20 -7.22
N CYS A 272 -11.08 -1.36 -6.74
CA CYS A 272 -10.92 -2.57 -7.53
C CYS A 272 -12.29 -3.12 -8.00
N LEU A 273 -13.27 -3.21 -7.09
CA LEU A 273 -14.64 -3.62 -7.43
C LEU A 273 -15.26 -2.73 -8.52
N LEU A 274 -15.13 -1.41 -8.37
CA LEU A 274 -15.60 -0.44 -9.36
C LEU A 274 -14.87 -0.61 -10.70
N SER A 275 -13.55 -0.73 -10.67
CA SER A 275 -12.74 -0.84 -11.89
C SER A 275 -13.02 -2.12 -12.66
N ILE A 276 -13.29 -3.24 -11.97
CA ILE A 276 -13.73 -4.50 -12.58
C ILE A 276 -15.10 -4.33 -13.24
N GLU A 277 -16.02 -3.61 -12.61
CA GLU A 277 -17.32 -3.33 -13.23
C GLU A 277 -17.18 -2.50 -14.51
N LEU A 278 -16.30 -1.49 -14.50
CA LEU A 278 -15.97 -0.72 -15.70
C LEU A 278 -15.38 -1.61 -16.80
N TYR A 279 -14.45 -2.50 -16.46
CA TYR A 279 -13.88 -3.44 -17.44
C TYR A 279 -14.96 -4.36 -18.04
N LYS A 280 -15.83 -4.95 -17.22
CA LYS A 280 -16.87 -5.86 -17.71
C LYS A 280 -17.92 -5.11 -18.55
N ASN A 281 -18.28 -3.89 -18.15
CA ASN A 281 -19.19 -3.05 -18.91
C ASN A 281 -18.60 -2.63 -20.27
N LEU A 282 -17.28 -2.41 -20.36
CA LEU A 282 -16.59 -1.99 -21.58
C LEU A 282 -16.79 -2.97 -22.75
N LEU A 283 -17.08 -4.25 -22.50
CA LEU A 283 -17.43 -5.23 -23.54
C LEU A 283 -18.59 -4.78 -24.45
N LYS A 284 -19.50 -3.93 -23.96
CA LYS A 284 -20.60 -3.37 -24.74
C LYS A 284 -20.15 -2.31 -25.76
N HIS A 285 -18.95 -1.74 -25.57
CA HIS A 285 -18.48 -0.55 -26.29
C HIS A 285 -17.17 -0.78 -27.06
N VAL A 286 -16.50 -1.93 -26.90
CA VAL A 286 -15.19 -2.21 -27.48
C VAL A 286 -15.25 -3.32 -28.53
N ASN A 287 -14.56 -3.11 -29.65
CA ASN A 287 -14.41 -4.11 -30.73
C ASN A 287 -12.97 -4.63 -30.89
N ASN A 288 -12.02 -4.08 -30.13
CA ASN A 288 -10.61 -4.50 -30.18
C ASN A 288 -10.45 -5.87 -29.47
N GLY A 289 -9.96 -6.87 -30.22
CA GLY A 289 -9.81 -8.25 -29.73
C GLY A 289 -8.90 -8.39 -28.50
N ASP A 290 -7.78 -7.67 -28.45
CA ASP A 290 -6.83 -7.73 -27.34
C ASP A 290 -7.44 -7.17 -26.05
N ILE A 291 -8.24 -6.10 -26.16
CA ILE A 291 -8.96 -5.53 -25.01
C ILE A 291 -10.05 -6.50 -24.52
N ILE A 292 -10.76 -7.16 -25.44
CA ILE A 292 -11.78 -8.17 -25.09
C ILE A 292 -11.12 -9.35 -24.37
N GLU A 293 -9.99 -9.84 -24.88
CA GLU A 293 -9.22 -10.93 -24.25
C GLU A 293 -8.75 -10.54 -22.84
N LEU A 294 -8.20 -9.32 -22.69
CA LEU A 294 -7.84 -8.77 -21.38
C LEU A 294 -9.04 -8.81 -20.43
N ILE A 295 -10.20 -8.27 -20.83
CA ILE A 295 -11.40 -8.22 -19.97
C ILE A 295 -11.88 -9.64 -19.59
N ASN A 296 -11.83 -10.58 -20.54
CA ASN A 296 -12.23 -11.96 -20.31
C ASN A 296 -11.30 -12.70 -19.35
N SER A 297 -10.02 -12.30 -19.27
CA SER A 297 -9.06 -12.86 -18.30
C SER A 297 -9.28 -12.38 -16.87
N LEU A 298 -10.03 -11.29 -16.65
CA LEU A 298 -10.29 -10.75 -15.33
C LEU A 298 -11.40 -11.52 -14.60
N PRO A 299 -11.34 -11.64 -13.27
CA PRO A 299 -12.46 -12.13 -12.48
C PRO A 299 -13.69 -11.22 -12.65
N ASP A 300 -14.86 -11.74 -12.30
CA ASP A 300 -16.08 -10.93 -12.21
C ASP A 300 -16.19 -10.23 -10.85
N TYR A 301 -17.17 -9.32 -10.77
CA TYR A 301 -17.48 -8.60 -9.54
C TYR A 301 -17.79 -9.56 -8.38
N GLY A 302 -18.56 -10.62 -8.64
CA GLY A 302 -18.98 -11.59 -7.63
C GLY A 302 -17.80 -12.29 -6.97
N THR A 303 -16.81 -12.70 -7.76
CA THR A 303 -15.60 -13.35 -7.26
C THR A 303 -14.82 -12.47 -6.30
N ILE A 304 -14.63 -11.18 -6.62
CA ILE A 304 -13.89 -10.26 -5.74
C ILE A 304 -14.74 -9.89 -4.52
N TYR A 305 -16.04 -9.69 -4.72
CA TYR A 305 -16.99 -9.42 -3.64
C TYR A 305 -16.94 -10.54 -2.59
N GLU A 306 -16.96 -11.81 -3.01
CA GLU A 306 -16.88 -12.96 -2.11
C GLU A 306 -15.57 -13.01 -1.32
N LEU A 307 -14.43 -12.71 -1.96
CA LEU A 307 -13.13 -12.63 -1.29
C LEU A 307 -13.11 -11.56 -0.20
N LEU A 308 -13.61 -10.37 -0.50
CA LEU A 308 -13.68 -9.25 0.45
C LEU A 308 -14.71 -9.52 1.57
N ASN A 309 -15.87 -10.07 1.21
CA ASN A 309 -16.91 -10.41 2.17
C ASN A 309 -16.43 -11.46 3.18
N LYS A 310 -15.65 -12.45 2.74
CA LYS A 310 -15.09 -13.49 3.61
C LYS A 310 -14.22 -12.94 4.74
N ILE A 311 -13.48 -11.86 4.49
CA ILE A 311 -12.66 -11.19 5.51
C ILE A 311 -13.41 -10.05 6.22
N ASN A 312 -14.70 -9.88 5.97
CA ASN A 312 -15.52 -8.77 6.47
C ASN A 312 -14.99 -7.39 6.09
N ALA A 313 -14.40 -7.25 4.90
CA ALA A 313 -14.06 -5.94 4.36
C ALA A 313 -15.33 -5.14 4.04
N PRO A 314 -15.30 -3.80 4.13
CA PRO A 314 -16.33 -2.94 3.55
C PRO A 314 -16.54 -3.24 2.06
N LEU A 315 -17.80 -3.31 1.63
CA LEU A 315 -18.18 -3.74 0.27
C LEU A 315 -18.89 -2.64 -0.52
N LYS A 316 -19.39 -1.62 0.18
CA LYS A 316 -20.08 -0.47 -0.43
C LYS A 316 -19.36 0.83 -0.09
N PHE A 317 -19.52 1.81 -0.97
CA PHE A 317 -18.99 3.16 -0.76
C PHE A 317 -19.63 3.87 0.45
N GLN A 318 -20.90 3.58 0.74
CA GLN A 318 -21.57 4.10 1.94
C GLN A 318 -20.90 3.63 3.25
N ASP A 319 -20.28 2.45 3.27
CA ASP A 319 -19.62 1.88 4.45
C ASP A 319 -18.39 2.71 4.87
N ILE A 320 -17.87 3.52 3.94
CA ILE A 320 -16.73 4.41 4.15
C ILE A 320 -17.13 5.90 4.05
N ASN A 321 -18.40 6.22 4.32
CA ASN A 321 -18.97 7.58 4.29
C ASN A 321 -18.93 8.27 2.92
N VAL A 322 -18.92 7.52 1.83
CA VAL A 322 -19.05 8.07 0.48
C VAL A 322 -20.51 7.99 0.05
N ASN A 323 -21.15 9.13 -0.15
CA ASN A 323 -22.53 9.22 -0.65
C ASN A 323 -22.57 9.17 -2.20
N LYS A 324 -23.78 9.14 -2.79
CA LYS A 324 -23.97 9.04 -4.24
C LYS A 324 -23.35 10.19 -5.03
N ASP A 325 -23.35 11.40 -4.47
CA ASP A 325 -22.83 12.59 -5.15
C ASP A 325 -21.29 12.59 -5.17
N LEU A 326 -20.67 12.28 -4.04
CA LEU A 326 -19.22 12.08 -3.97
C LEU A 326 -18.78 10.89 -4.82
N PHE A 327 -19.54 9.79 -4.86
CA PHE A 327 -19.26 8.67 -5.74
C PHE A 327 -19.21 9.10 -7.22
N ARG A 328 -20.22 9.87 -7.67
CA ARG A 328 -20.21 10.45 -9.03
C ARG A 328 -18.96 11.30 -9.24
N GLU A 329 -18.69 12.25 -8.35
CA GLU A 329 -17.53 13.13 -8.43
C GLU A 329 -16.21 12.35 -8.57
N VAL A 330 -16.03 11.32 -7.75
CA VAL A 330 -14.84 10.46 -7.75
C VAL A 330 -14.72 9.71 -9.07
N VAL A 331 -15.79 9.09 -9.57
CA VAL A 331 -15.76 8.32 -10.83
C VAL A 331 -15.38 9.22 -12.02
N PHE A 332 -15.90 10.45 -12.06
CA PHE A 332 -15.59 11.41 -13.14
C PHE A 332 -14.17 11.95 -13.06
N ASN A 333 -13.65 12.21 -11.85
CA ASN A 333 -12.44 13.00 -11.68
C ASN A 333 -11.21 12.18 -11.28
N ALA A 334 -11.34 10.95 -10.78
CA ALA A 334 -10.18 10.18 -10.30
C ALA A 334 -9.13 9.92 -11.40
N HIS A 335 -9.51 9.93 -12.69
CA HIS A 335 -8.54 9.82 -13.79
C HIS A 335 -7.49 10.95 -13.80
N THR A 336 -7.77 12.11 -13.18
CA THR A 336 -6.84 13.25 -13.12
C THR A 336 -5.77 13.11 -12.04
N MET A 337 -5.85 12.08 -11.18
CA MET A 337 -4.94 11.92 -10.06
C MET A 337 -3.48 11.73 -10.49
N ARG A 338 -3.26 11.10 -11.63
CA ARG A 338 -1.95 10.95 -12.27
C ARG A 338 -2.12 10.89 -13.78
N ASP A 339 -1.14 11.41 -14.51
CA ASP A 339 -1.07 11.25 -15.97
C ASP A 339 -0.68 9.81 -16.32
N ARG A 340 -1.70 8.93 -16.35
CA ARG A 340 -1.56 7.49 -16.59
C ARG A 340 -2.79 6.98 -17.31
N PHE A 341 -2.59 6.15 -18.33
CA PHE A 341 -3.71 5.51 -19.03
C PHE A 341 -4.23 4.31 -18.22
N THR A 342 -5.48 4.37 -17.80
CA THR A 342 -6.22 3.34 -17.07
C THR A 342 -7.63 3.18 -17.65
N ILE A 343 -8.44 2.29 -17.09
CA ILE A 343 -9.85 2.14 -17.44
C ILE A 343 -10.64 3.43 -17.21
N LEU A 344 -10.32 4.21 -16.17
CA LEU A 344 -10.94 5.52 -15.92
C LEU A 344 -10.60 6.50 -17.06
N SER A 345 -9.33 6.54 -17.47
CA SER A 345 -8.89 7.38 -18.59
C SER A 345 -9.53 6.96 -19.92
N TYR A 346 -9.78 5.66 -20.11
CA TYR A 346 -10.51 5.14 -21.28
C TYR A 346 -11.95 5.67 -21.28
N TYR A 347 -12.69 5.46 -20.18
CA TYR A 347 -14.08 5.90 -20.05
C TYR A 347 -14.24 7.42 -20.20
N HIS A 348 -13.31 8.20 -19.64
CA HIS A 348 -13.27 9.64 -19.81
C HIS A 348 -13.00 10.03 -21.28
N LYS A 349 -11.96 9.46 -21.90
CA LYS A 349 -11.58 9.78 -23.29
C LYS A 349 -12.70 9.53 -24.31
N TYR A 350 -13.50 8.48 -24.10
CA TYR A 350 -14.58 8.09 -25.02
C TYR A 350 -15.97 8.53 -24.56
N ASN A 351 -16.08 9.39 -23.53
CA ASN A 351 -17.35 9.91 -23.00
C ASN A 351 -18.39 8.81 -22.69
N LEU A 352 -17.94 7.74 -22.02
CA LEU A 352 -18.77 6.57 -21.72
C LEU A 352 -19.40 6.61 -20.32
N LEU A 353 -18.92 7.48 -19.42
CA LEU A 353 -19.35 7.49 -18.01
C LEU A 353 -20.83 7.84 -17.83
N ASP A 354 -21.34 8.83 -18.57
CA ASP A 354 -22.75 9.26 -18.46
C ASP A 354 -23.71 8.11 -18.80
N GLN A 355 -23.33 7.22 -19.72
CA GLN A 355 -24.17 6.11 -20.18
C GLN A 355 -24.34 5.01 -19.13
N ILE A 356 -23.46 4.96 -18.13
CA ILE A 356 -23.38 3.84 -17.18
C ILE A 356 -23.50 4.28 -15.73
N MET A 357 -23.57 5.60 -15.46
CA MET A 357 -23.55 6.12 -14.09
C MET A 357 -24.73 5.61 -13.24
N ASP A 358 -25.93 5.52 -13.82
CA ASP A 358 -27.11 5.02 -13.12
C ASP A 358 -26.97 3.52 -12.77
N ASP A 359 -26.42 2.71 -13.68
CA ASP A 359 -26.12 1.29 -13.43
C ASP A 359 -25.09 1.15 -12.29
N LEU A 360 -24.04 1.97 -12.30
CA LEU A 360 -23.03 1.99 -11.23
C LEU A 360 -23.65 2.37 -9.88
N LEU A 361 -24.49 3.41 -9.84
CA LEU A 361 -25.14 3.84 -8.60
C LEU A 361 -26.09 2.79 -8.06
N ALA A 362 -26.83 2.08 -8.92
CA ALA A 362 -27.71 0.99 -8.50
C ALA A 362 -26.94 -0.20 -7.94
N LYS A 363 -25.70 -0.42 -8.38
CA LYS A 363 -24.86 -1.54 -7.94
C LYS A 363 -24.09 -1.25 -6.66
N PHE A 364 -23.58 -0.04 -6.49
CA PHE A 364 -22.69 0.34 -5.39
C PHE A 364 -23.38 0.98 -4.18
N PHE A 365 -24.69 1.25 -4.26
CA PHE A 365 -25.54 1.75 -3.18
C PHE A 365 -26.81 0.91 -3.08
#